data_AF-A0A5R9PFI1-F1
#
_entry.id   AF-A0A5R9PFI1-F1
#
_cell.length_a   1.000
_cell.length_b   1.000
_cell.length_c   1.000
_cell.angle_alpha   90.00
_cell.angle_beta   90.00
_cell.angle_gamma   90.00
#
_symmetry.space_group_name_H-M   'P 1'
#
loop_
_entity.id
_entity.type
_entity.pdbx_description
1 polymer ?
#
loop_
_entity_poly.entity_id
_entity_poly.type
_entity_poly.pdbx_seq_one_letter_code
_entity_poly.pdbx_strand_id
1 'polypeptide(L)'
;MDTACPTCSCAAKHPAHRLLAALCEGDLDAAMTLGLLDAAPCPSCASACSARLTEARDARRFALAARQRHRARAERLARIKAERDAARRTAVVTTAQQATPALPAAAADALARALAKAKARHA
;
A
#
# COMPACT_ATOMS: atom_id res chain seq x y z
N MET A 1 -37.82 3.87 -15.20
CA MET A 1 -37.77 2.65 -16.05
C MET A 1 -37.52 1.45 -15.16
N ASP A 2 -38.57 0.75 -14.77
CA ASP A 2 -38.45 -0.48 -14.00
C ASP A 2 -37.98 -1.58 -14.97
N THR A 3 -36.73 -2.00 -14.83
CA THR A 3 -36.14 -3.00 -15.71
C THR A 3 -36.50 -4.39 -15.17
N ALA A 4 -36.99 -5.28 -16.02
CA ALA A 4 -37.11 -6.70 -15.68
C ALA A 4 -35.72 -7.31 -15.45
N CYS A 5 -35.65 -8.39 -14.68
CA CYS A 5 -34.37 -9.08 -14.49
C CYS A 5 -33.89 -9.67 -15.83
N PRO A 6 -32.68 -9.30 -16.32
CA PRO A 6 -32.19 -9.76 -17.63
C PRO A 6 -31.87 -11.26 -17.65
N THR A 7 -31.74 -11.88 -16.48
CA THR A 7 -31.30 -13.28 -16.33
C THR A 7 -32.45 -14.26 -16.09
N CYS A 8 -33.45 -13.89 -15.29
CA CYS A 8 -34.56 -14.78 -14.91
C CYS A 8 -35.95 -14.26 -15.29
N SER A 9 -36.05 -13.16 -16.05
CA SER A 9 -37.32 -12.54 -16.47
C SER A 9 -38.26 -12.08 -15.33
N CYS A 10 -37.76 -12.01 -14.09
CA CYS A 10 -38.51 -11.48 -12.95
C CYS A 10 -39.00 -10.04 -13.24
N ALA A 11 -40.31 -9.82 -13.11
CA ALA A 11 -40.98 -8.54 -13.34
C ALA A 11 -41.17 -7.69 -12.07
N ALA A 12 -40.70 -8.17 -10.91
CA ALA A 12 -40.79 -7.41 -9.67
C ALA A 12 -40.01 -6.10 -9.79
N LYS A 13 -40.55 -5.00 -9.24
CA LYS A 13 -39.85 -3.72 -9.24
C LYS A 13 -38.75 -3.74 -8.17
N HIS A 14 -37.50 -3.96 -8.57
CA HIS A 14 -36.37 -4.01 -7.65
C HIS A 14 -35.10 -3.38 -8.26
N PRO A 15 -34.33 -2.57 -7.50
CA PRO A 15 -33.12 -1.91 -8.03
C PRO A 15 -32.03 -2.90 -8.49
N ALA A 16 -32.03 -4.12 -7.92
CA ALA A 16 -31.11 -5.20 -8.32
C ALA A 16 -31.16 -5.53 -9.83
N HIS A 17 -32.27 -5.29 -10.52
CA HIS A 17 -32.38 -5.61 -11.94
C HIS A 17 -31.52 -4.70 -12.81
N ARG A 18 -31.43 -3.40 -12.48
CA ARG A 18 -30.54 -2.47 -13.19
C ARG A 18 -29.07 -2.80 -12.94
N LEU A 19 -28.74 -3.21 -11.72
CA LEU A 19 -27.39 -3.70 -11.38
C LEU A 19 -27.04 -4.96 -12.16
N LEU A 20 -27.95 -5.93 -12.22
CA LEU A 20 -27.74 -7.16 -13.00
C LEU A 20 -27.60 -6.88 -14.50
N ALA A 21 -28.33 -5.89 -15.05
CA ALA A 21 -28.16 -5.45 -16.43
C ALA A 21 -26.75 -4.90 -16.68
N ALA A 22 -26.29 -3.95 -15.86
CA ALA A 22 -24.93 -3.41 -15.95
C ALA A 22 -23.85 -4.50 -15.79
N LEU A 23 -24.05 -5.46 -14.87
CA LEU A 23 -23.16 -6.61 -14.69
C LEU A 23 -23.20 -7.61 -15.86
N CYS A 24 -24.29 -7.66 -16.64
CA CYS A 24 -24.37 -8.46 -17.86
C CYS A 24 -23.63 -7.81 -19.02
N GLU A 25 -23.70 -6.48 -19.12
CA GLU A 25 -22.98 -5.67 -20.11
C GLU A 25 -21.48 -5.54 -19.79
N GLY A 26 -21.06 -5.95 -18.59
CA GLY A 26 -19.68 -5.80 -18.11
C GLY A 26 -19.36 -4.37 -17.66
N ASP A 27 -20.36 -3.49 -17.58
CA ASP A 27 -20.22 -2.11 -17.14
C ASP A 27 -20.20 -2.03 -15.61
N LEU A 28 -19.01 -2.24 -15.06
CA LEU A 28 -18.77 -2.15 -13.61
C LEU A 28 -18.92 -0.72 -13.08
N ASP A 29 -18.66 0.30 -13.89
CA ASP A 29 -18.72 1.69 -13.45
C ASP A 29 -20.18 2.16 -13.32
N ALA A 30 -21.04 1.77 -14.26
CA ALA A 30 -22.48 1.92 -14.12
C ALA A 30 -23.00 1.16 -12.90
N ALA A 31 -22.57 -0.10 -12.70
CA ALA A 31 -22.97 -0.88 -11.52
C ALA A 31 -22.53 -0.20 -10.20
N MET A 32 -21.32 0.37 -10.14
CA MET A 32 -20.84 1.11 -8.99
C MET A 32 -21.67 2.39 -8.74
N THR A 33 -21.99 3.14 -9.79
CA THR A 33 -22.87 4.33 -9.72
C THR A 33 -24.26 3.98 -9.20
N LEU A 34 -24.78 2.81 -9.57
CA LEU A 34 -26.07 2.28 -9.11
C LEU A 34 -26.03 1.72 -7.68
N GLY A 35 -24.88 1.76 -6.99
CA GLY A 35 -24.76 1.32 -5.60
C GLY A 35 -24.50 -0.18 -5.42
N LEU A 36 -23.72 -0.81 -6.32
CA LEU A 36 -23.36 -2.24 -6.24
C LEU A 36 -22.89 -2.68 -4.85
N LEU A 37 -22.13 -1.84 -4.15
CA LEU A 37 -21.56 -2.19 -2.85
C LEU A 37 -22.60 -2.42 -1.76
N ASP A 38 -23.76 -1.78 -1.84
CA ASP A 38 -24.81 -1.83 -0.81
C ASP A 38 -26.10 -2.49 -1.33
N ALA A 39 -26.03 -3.04 -2.54
CA ALA A 39 -27.15 -3.68 -3.19
C ALA A 39 -27.62 -4.92 -2.43
N ALA A 40 -28.94 -5.01 -2.24
CA ALA A 40 -29.63 -6.22 -1.82
C ALA A 40 -30.10 -7.01 -3.06
N PRO A 41 -30.09 -8.35 -3.02
CA PRO A 41 -30.70 -9.17 -4.06
C PRO A 41 -32.23 -9.01 -4.05
N CYS A 42 -32.85 -9.19 -5.23
CA CYS A 42 -34.30 -9.23 -5.31
C CYS A 42 -34.82 -10.54 -4.70
N PRO A 43 -35.79 -10.52 -3.77
CA PRO A 43 -36.32 -11.74 -3.14
C PRO A 43 -37.12 -12.63 -4.08
N SER A 44 -37.66 -12.06 -5.17
CA SER A 44 -38.46 -12.78 -6.17
C SER A 44 -37.62 -13.31 -7.34
N CYS A 45 -36.32 -13.01 -7.37
CA CYS A 45 -35.42 -13.52 -8.41
C CYS A 45 -35.01 -14.96 -8.14
N ALA A 46 -34.63 -15.67 -9.21
CA ALA A 46 -33.96 -16.96 -9.10
C ALA A 46 -32.66 -16.84 -8.29
N SER A 47 -32.31 -17.89 -7.54
CA SER A 47 -31.11 -17.94 -6.69
C SER A 47 -29.82 -17.59 -7.44
N ALA A 48 -29.70 -18.01 -8.70
CA ALA A 48 -28.55 -17.70 -9.56
C ALA A 48 -28.35 -16.18 -9.79
N CYS A 49 -29.43 -15.40 -9.84
CA CYS A 49 -29.34 -13.94 -9.98
C CYS A 49 -28.80 -13.30 -8.70
N SER A 50 -29.31 -13.76 -7.56
CA SER A 50 -28.87 -13.31 -6.24
C SER A 50 -27.41 -13.68 -5.97
N ALA A 51 -27.00 -14.89 -6.37
CA ALA A 51 -25.62 -15.35 -6.30
C ALA A 51 -24.70 -14.46 -7.14
N ARG A 52 -25.03 -14.22 -8.42
CA ARG A 52 -24.23 -13.37 -9.32
C ARG A 52 -24.05 -11.96 -8.79
N LEU A 53 -25.11 -11.34 -8.26
CA LEU A 53 -25.02 -10.00 -7.65
C LEU A 53 -24.14 -10.02 -6.40
N THR A 54 -24.31 -11.02 -5.54
CA THR A 54 -23.56 -11.16 -4.28
C THR A 54 -22.07 -11.38 -4.55
N GLU A 55 -21.74 -12.28 -5.47
CA GLU A 55 -20.36 -12.55 -5.90
C GLU A 55 -19.69 -11.28 -6.45
N ALA A 56 -20.37 -10.54 -7.33
CA ALA A 56 -19.84 -9.30 -7.89
C ALA A 56 -19.58 -8.24 -6.79
N ARG A 57 -20.53 -8.08 -5.86
CA ARG A 57 -20.39 -7.18 -4.71
C ARG A 57 -19.22 -7.57 -3.83
N ASP A 58 -19.12 -8.84 -3.47
CA ASP A 58 -18.12 -9.33 -2.52
C ASP A 58 -16.72 -9.31 -3.14
N ALA A 59 -16.57 -9.69 -4.41
CA ALA A 59 -15.33 -9.54 -5.16
C ALA A 59 -14.88 -8.08 -5.20
N ARG A 60 -15.81 -7.13 -5.38
CA ARG A 60 -15.49 -5.70 -5.39
C ARG A 60 -15.07 -5.18 -4.02
N ARG A 61 -15.78 -5.56 -2.96
CA ARG A 61 -15.43 -5.22 -1.57
C ARG A 61 -14.05 -5.77 -1.20
N PHE A 62 -13.76 -7.01 -1.58
CA PHE A 62 -12.45 -7.63 -1.38
C PHE A 62 -11.33 -6.84 -2.08
N ALA A 63 -11.52 -6.49 -3.36
CA ALA A 63 -10.54 -5.72 -4.12
C ALA A 63 -10.28 -4.32 -3.50
N LEU A 64 -11.33 -3.65 -3.00
CA LEU A 64 -11.20 -2.37 -2.31
C LEU A 64 -10.43 -2.50 -0.99
N ALA A 65 -10.76 -3.52 -0.18
CA ALA A 65 -10.03 -3.80 1.06
C ALA A 65 -8.55 -4.12 0.79
N ALA A 66 -8.23 -4.86 -0.28
CA ALA A 66 -6.86 -5.12 -0.69
C ALA A 66 -6.10 -3.83 -1.05
N ARG A 67 -6.74 -2.92 -1.81
CA ARG A 67 -6.18 -1.60 -2.12
C ARG A 67 -5.92 -0.77 -0.87
N GLN A 68 -6.86 -0.77 0.10
CA GLN A 68 -6.68 -0.07 1.37
C GLN A 68 -5.50 -0.63 2.17
N ARG A 69 -5.35 -1.96 2.28
CA ARG A 69 -4.20 -2.59 2.94
C ARG A 69 -2.88 -2.19 2.28
N HIS A 70 -2.84 -2.13 0.96
CA HIS A 70 -1.66 -1.69 0.22
C HIS A 70 -1.29 -0.24 0.53
N ARG A 71 -2.27 0.68 0.50
CA ARG A 71 -2.06 2.11 0.84
C ARG A 71 -1.56 2.27 2.27
N ALA A 72 -2.20 1.61 3.23
CA ALA A 72 -1.77 1.63 4.62
C ALA A 72 -0.34 1.08 4.81
N ARG A 73 0.04 0.04 4.06
CA ARG A 73 1.42 -0.46 4.06
C ARG A 73 2.40 0.58 3.49
N ALA A 74 2.06 1.21 2.38
CA ALA A 74 2.89 2.24 1.76
C ALA A 74 3.12 3.42 2.70
N GLU A 75 2.07 3.91 3.37
CA GLU A 75 2.16 4.99 4.37
C GLU A 75 3.07 4.60 5.55
N ARG A 76 2.95 3.37 6.08
CA ARG A 76 3.84 2.89 7.14
C ARG A 76 5.30 2.86 6.69
N LEU A 77 5.57 2.36 5.49
CA LEU A 77 6.94 2.31 4.95
C LEU A 77 7.50 3.71 4.69
N ALA A 78 6.68 4.64 4.20
CA ALA A 78 7.07 6.04 4.01
C ALA A 78 7.45 6.69 5.34
N ARG A 79 6.68 6.45 6.41
CA ARG A 79 6.99 6.93 7.76
C ARG A 79 8.33 6.37 8.26
N ILE A 80 8.51 5.05 8.20
CA ILE A 80 9.76 4.40 8.63
C ILE A 80 10.96 4.93 7.84
N LYS A 81 10.79 5.14 6.52
CA LYS A 81 11.83 5.73 5.68
C LYS A 81 12.19 7.15 6.14
N ALA A 82 11.19 8.00 6.38
CA ALA A 82 11.40 9.37 6.85
C ALA A 82 12.12 9.40 8.22
N GLU A 83 11.71 8.54 9.16
CA GLU A 83 12.36 8.41 10.48
C GLU A 83 13.83 7.99 10.34
N ARG A 84 14.12 6.99 9.50
CA ARG A 84 15.49 6.53 9.26
C ARG A 84 16.34 7.60 8.58
N ASP A 85 15.78 8.31 7.61
CA ASP A 85 16.48 9.39 6.90
C ASP A 85 16.77 10.57 7.85
N ALA A 86 15.84 10.90 8.76
CA ALA A 86 16.05 11.90 9.81
C ALA A 86 17.15 11.47 10.80
N ALA A 87 17.11 10.24 11.29
CA ALA A 87 18.13 9.70 12.20
C ALA A 87 19.53 9.66 11.55
N ARG A 88 19.62 9.38 10.25
CA ARG A 88 20.91 9.46 9.53
C ARG A 88 21.42 10.89 9.45
N ARG A 89 20.55 11.88 9.18
CA ARG A 89 20.96 13.30 9.14
C ARG A 89 21.44 13.79 10.50
N THR A 90 20.75 13.45 11.59
CA THR A 90 21.18 13.83 12.94
C THR A 90 22.49 13.16 13.32
N ALA A 91 22.68 11.88 13.01
CA ALA A 91 23.95 11.18 13.25
C ALA A 91 25.13 11.84 12.50
N VAL A 92 24.94 12.22 11.23
CA VAL A 92 25.98 12.94 10.44
C VAL A 92 26.34 14.26 11.12
N VAL A 93 25.34 15.04 11.57
CA VAL A 93 25.58 16.29 12.30
C VAL A 93 26.35 16.03 13.60
N THR A 94 25.94 15.05 14.42
CA THR A 94 26.67 14.70 15.65
C THR A 94 28.12 14.30 15.37
N THR A 95 28.39 13.52 14.33
CA THR A 95 29.77 13.14 13.95
C THR A 95 30.58 14.32 13.43
N ALA A 96 29.96 15.29 12.75
CA ALA A 96 30.65 16.50 12.29
C ALA A 96 30.98 17.46 13.45
N GLN A 97 30.09 17.57 14.44
CA GLN A 97 30.38 18.32 15.68
C GLN A 97 31.41 17.62 16.57
N GLN A 98 31.46 16.28 16.55
CA GLN A 98 32.55 15.49 17.11
C GLN A 98 33.74 15.48 16.14
N ALA A 99 34.26 16.67 15.81
CA ALA A 99 35.60 16.78 15.27
C ALA A 99 36.54 15.99 16.20
N THR A 100 37.16 14.94 15.67
CA THR A 100 38.11 14.09 16.40
C THR A 100 39.07 14.99 17.18
N PRO A 101 39.23 14.78 18.50
CA PRO A 101 40.22 15.54 19.25
C PRO A 101 41.55 15.39 18.54
N ALA A 102 42.22 16.51 18.27
CA ALA A 102 43.50 16.51 17.61
C ALA A 102 44.43 15.54 18.35
N LEU A 103 45.10 14.67 17.59
CA LEU A 103 46.01 13.68 18.18
C LEU A 103 47.01 14.45 19.07
N PRO A 104 47.16 14.09 20.35
CA PRO A 104 48.10 14.78 21.23
C PRO A 104 49.51 14.64 20.63
N ALA A 105 50.28 15.74 20.62
CA ALA A 105 51.57 15.83 19.92
C ALA A 105 52.53 14.68 20.28
N ALA A 106 52.55 14.27 21.55
CA ALA A 106 53.35 13.14 22.02
C ALA A 106 53.03 11.80 21.33
N ALA A 107 51.75 11.56 20.98
CA ALA A 107 51.33 10.37 20.25
C ALA A 107 51.72 10.45 18.76
N ALA A 108 51.67 11.64 18.16
CA ALA A 108 52.14 11.86 16.79
C ALA A 108 53.66 11.61 16.67
N ASP A 109 54.44 12.09 17.65
CA ASP A 109 55.89 11.86 17.71
C ASP A 109 56.25 10.38 17.91
N ALA A 110 55.48 9.67 18.74
CA ALA A 110 55.67 8.24 18.94
C ALA A 110 55.41 7.44 17.66
N LEU A 111 54.36 7.80 16.90
CA LEU A 111 54.06 7.19 15.60
C LEU A 111 55.14 7.51 14.56
N ALA A 112 55.65 8.74 14.50
CA ALA A 112 56.73 9.12 13.59
C ALA A 112 58.01 8.30 13.84
N ARG A 113 58.37 8.11 15.13
CA ARG A 113 59.50 7.25 15.51
C ARG A 113 59.27 5.78 15.16
N ALA A 114 58.07 5.26 15.39
CA ALA A 114 57.72 3.90 15.03
C ALA A 114 57.80 3.66 13.51
N LEU A 115 57.32 4.61 12.70
CA LEU A 115 57.40 4.56 11.24
C LEU A 115 58.85 4.60 10.74
N ALA A 116 59.69 5.48 11.31
CA ALA A 116 61.11 5.53 10.97
C ALA A 116 61.82 4.21 11.28
N LYS A 117 61.52 3.61 12.44
CA LYS A 117 62.07 2.31 12.85
C LYS A 117 61.59 1.15 11.97
N ALA A 118 60.33 1.19 11.53
CA ALA A 118 59.80 0.20 10.60
C ALA A 118 60.45 0.30 9.22
N LYS A 119 60.61 1.52 8.68
CA LYS A 119 61.31 1.74 7.41
C LYS A 119 62.77 1.28 7.46
N ALA A 120 63.46 1.54 8.57
CA ALA A 120 64.84 1.09 8.77
C ALA A 120 65.00 -0.44 8.92
N ARG A 121 63.92 -1.18 9.23
CA ARG A 121 63.92 -2.65 9.29
C ARG A 121 63.60 -3.32 7.94
N HIS A 122 63.01 -2.57 7.02
CA HIS A 122 62.58 -3.05 5.70
C HIS A 122 63.42 -2.45 4.56
N ALA A 123 64.54 -1.80 4.91
CA ALA A 123 65.61 -1.34 4.02
C ALA A 123 66.82 -2.24 4.22
#